data_AF-A0A966CGI3-F1
#
_entry.id   AF-A0A966CGI3-F1
#
_cell.length_a   1.000
_cell.length_b   1.000
_cell.length_c   1.000
_cell.angle_alpha   90.00
_cell.angle_beta   90.00
_cell.angle_gamma   90.00
#
_symmetry.space_group_name_H-M   'P 1'
#
loop_
_entity.id
_entity.type
_entity.pdbx_description
1 polymer ?
#
loop_
_entity_poly.entity_id
_entity_poly.type
_entity_poly.pdbx_seq_one_letter_code
_entity_poly.pdbx_strand_id
1 'polypeptide(L)' 'MKRMPQSIRKFIRREKARIRREVLDIKEQEGLINELYKKYLIKIKEKV' A
#
# COMPACT_ATOMS: atom_id res chain seq x y z
N MET A 1 -13.69 -1.49 11.54
CA MET A 1 -12.66 -0.73 10.78
C MET A 1 -13.33 -0.12 9.53
N LYS A 2 -13.46 1.21 9.44
CA LYS A 2 -14.01 1.89 8.25
C LYS A 2 -13.20 1.42 7.03
N ARG A 3 -13.87 0.78 6.07
CA ARG A 3 -13.18 0.23 4.89
C ARG A 3 -12.62 1.40 4.06
N MET A 4 -11.33 1.35 3.70
CA MET A 4 -10.70 2.36 2.82
C MET A 4 -11.51 2.59 1.54
N PRO A 5 -11.52 3.80 0.94
CA PRO A 5 -12.17 4.04 -0.35
C PRO A 5 -11.77 3.02 -1.43
N GLN A 6 -12.72 2.66 -2.30
CA GLN A 6 -12.52 1.62 -3.32
C GLN A 6 -11.36 1.94 -4.28
N SER A 7 -11.19 3.22 -4.63
CA SER A 7 -10.08 3.71 -5.47
C SER A 7 -8.72 3.41 -4.84
N ILE A 8 -8.57 3.69 -3.55
CA ILE A 8 -7.33 3.47 -2.80
C ILE A 8 -7.03 1.96 -2.69
N ARG A 9 -8.05 1.13 -2.43
CA ARG A 9 -7.86 -0.34 -2.40
C ARG A 9 -7.37 -0.89 -3.74
N LYS A 10 -7.96 -0.45 -4.85
CA LYS A 10 -7.54 -0.85 -6.20
C LYS A 10 -6.11 -0.37 -6.52
N PHE A 11 -5.75 0.82 -6.06
CA PHE A 11 -4.39 1.35 -6.19
C PHE A 11 -3.38 0.49 -5.41
N ILE A 12 -3.59 0.29 -4.10
CA ILE A 12 -2.71 -0.52 -3.25
C ILE A 12 -2.53 -1.93 -3.82
N ARG A 13 -3.59 -2.55 -4.33
CA ARG A 13 -3.51 -3.89 -4.95
C ARG A 13 -2.57 -3.93 -6.15
N ARG A 14 -2.62 -2.92 -7.01
CA ARG A 14 -1.74 -2.83 -8.19
C ARG A 14 -0.29 -2.63 -7.77
N GLU A 15 -0.03 -1.74 -6.83
CA GLU A 15 1.33 -1.48 -6.33
C GLU A 15 1.93 -2.71 -5.63
N LYS A 16 1.15 -3.44 -4.82
CA LYS A 16 1.63 -4.70 -4.21
C LYS A 16 2.02 -5.73 -5.28
N ALA A 17 1.25 -5.82 -6.37
CA ALA A 17 1.59 -6.71 -7.47
C ALA A 17 2.85 -6.25 -8.21
N ARG A 18 3.07 -4.93 -8.34
CA ARG A 18 4.29 -4.35 -8.91
C ARG A 18 5.51 -4.66 -8.06
N ILE A 19 5.45 -4.39 -6.75
CA ILE A 19 6.54 -4.66 -5.79
C ILE A 19 6.96 -6.13 -5.84
N ARG A 20 6.01 -7.07 -5.86
CA ARG A 20 6.31 -8.51 -5.95
C ARG A 20 6.94 -8.94 -7.27
N ARG A 21 6.80 -8.15 -8.34
CA ARG A 21 7.42 -8.41 -9.65
C ARG A 21 8.79 -7.76 -9.76
N GLU A 22 8.96 -6.57 -9.20
CA GLU A 22 10.17 -5.75 -9.34
C GLU A 22 11.24 -6.07 -8.29
N VAL A 23 10.84 -6.52 -7.10
CA VAL A 23 11.74 -6.76 -5.97
C VAL A 23 11.81 -8.25 -5.69
N LEU A 24 13.01 -8.83 -5.76
CA LEU A 24 13.21 -10.27 -5.53
C LEU A 24 13.28 -10.60 -4.03
N ASP A 25 13.83 -9.70 -3.22
CA ASP A 25 13.97 -9.91 -1.77
C ASP A 25 12.63 -9.76 -1.05
N ILE A 26 12.25 -10.79 -0.31
CA ILE A 26 11.00 -10.85 0.45
C ILE A 26 10.97 -9.80 1.55
N LYS A 27 12.10 -9.54 2.22
CA LYS A 27 12.15 -8.54 3.30
C LYS A 27 11.95 -7.13 2.76
N GLU A 28 12.59 -6.82 1.64
CA GLU A 28 12.41 -5.54 0.95
C GLU A 28 10.98 -5.37 0.42
N GLN A 29 10.36 -6.42 -0.13
CA GLN A 29 8.94 -6.40 -0.51
C GLN A 29 8.04 -6.03 0.68
N GLU A 30 8.24 -6.66 1.85
CA GLU A 30 7.45 -6.37 3.05
C GLU A 30 7.64 -4.93 3.53
N GLY A 31 8.87 -4.42 3.49
CA GLY A 31 9.20 -3.03 3.83
C GLY A 31 8.42 -2.04 2.96
N LEU A 32 8.54 -2.18 1.64
CA LEU A 32 7.87 -1.30 0.67
C LEU A 32 6.34 -1.38 0.76
N ILE A 33 5.79 -2.58 1.00
CA ILE A 33 4.35 -2.75 1.21
C ILE A 33 3.89 -2.04 2.49
N ASN A 34 4.66 -2.13 3.58
CA ASN A 34 4.34 -1.46 4.83
C ASN A 34 4.42 0.07 4.70
N GLU A 35 5.43 0.60 4.00
CA GLU A 35 5.51 2.03 3.69
C GLU A 35 4.35 2.51 2.83
N LEU A 36 3.95 1.71 1.83
CA LEU A 36 2.78 1.97 1.01
C LEU A 36 1.52 2.09 1.88
N TYR A 37 1.30 1.18 2.83
CA TYR A 37 0.16 1.32 3.75
C TYR A 37 0.28 2.56 4.63
N LYS A 38 1.45 2.84 5.22
CA LYS A 38 1.67 4.02 6.08
C LYS A 38 1.35 5.32 5.34
N LYS A 39 1.89 5.50 4.13
CA LYS A 39 1.70 6.70 3.30
C LYS A 39 0.23 6.97 3.02
N TYR A 40 -0.54 5.94 2.71
CA TYR A 40 -1.96 6.10 2.37
C TYR A 40 -2.88 6.13 3.59
N LEU A 41 -2.52 5.47 4.70
CA LEU A 41 -3.27 5.59 5.96
C LEU A 41 -3.13 6.98 6.58
N ILE A 42 -1.91 7.55 6.58
CA ILE A 42 -1.67 8.93 7.03
C ILE A 42 -2.48 9.90 6.16
N LYS A 43 -2.39 9.77 4.83
CA LYS A 43 -3.12 10.63 3.89
C LYS A 43 -4.64 10.52 3.97
N ILE A 44 -5.17 9.37 4.39
CA ILE A 44 -6.61 9.23 4.70
C ILE A 44 -6.94 9.93 6.01
N LYS A 45 -6.10 9.77 7.04
CA LYS A 45 -6.31 10.40 8.35
C LYS A 45 -6.24 11.94 8.29
N GLU A 46 -5.39 12.50 7.43
CA GLU A 46 -5.27 13.95 7.21
C GLU A 46 -6.40 14.56 6.37
N LYS A 47 -7.12 13.74 5.60
CA LYS A 47 -8.25 14.16 4.76
C LYS A 47 -9.62 14.00 5.42
N VAL A 48 -9.67 13.41 6.62
CA VAL A 48 -10.89 13.21 7.42
C VAL A 48 -10.87 14.25 8.54
#